data_AF-I3J5F3-F1
#
_entry.id   AF-I3J5F3-F1
#
_cell.length_a   1.000
_cell.length_b   1.000
_cell.length_c   1.000
_cell.angle_alpha   90.00
_cell.angle_beta   90.00
_cell.angle_gamma   90.00
#
_symmetry.space_group_name_H-M   'P 1'
#
loop_
_entity.id
_entity.type
_entity.pdbx_description
1 polymer ?
#
loop_
_entity_poly.entity_id
_entity_poly.type
_entity_poly.pdbx_seq_one_letter_code
_entity_poly.pdbx_strand_id
1 'polypeptide(L)'
;MKEKLTGDDAPEVLTRETWMTELPPELQHIGLGARTFKKRSGPEKADRSIWTDTPADRERKARVFNENRFTFYFTVYIFLHIKFRTKISSLMNLHTKKMKEKAKEKADQPVERRPFDRDADLQVNRFDEAQKQRLLKKSQELNTRFSHSKERMFL
;
A
#
# COMPACT_ATOMS: atom_id res chain seq x y z
N MET A 1 -72.98 21.77 -15.63
CA MET A 1 -73.35 22.43 -14.34
C MET A 1 -73.82 21.44 -13.25
N LYS A 2 -73.46 20.15 -13.29
CA LYS A 2 -73.83 19.17 -12.22
C LYS A 2 -72.65 18.72 -11.35
N GLU A 3 -71.40 19.01 -11.74
CA GLU A 3 -70.18 18.63 -11.01
C GLU A 3 -69.72 19.66 -9.99
N LYS A 4 -70.55 20.68 -9.70
CA LYS A 4 -70.29 21.67 -8.64
C LYS A 4 -71.22 21.46 -7.42
N LEU A 5 -71.99 20.36 -7.40
CA LEU A 5 -73.06 20.11 -6.42
C LEU A 5 -72.75 18.95 -5.44
N THR A 6 -71.71 18.17 -5.67
CA THR A 6 -71.19 17.19 -4.69
C THR A 6 -69.98 17.81 -4.00
N GLY A 7 -70.25 18.55 -2.93
CA GLY A 7 -69.25 19.21 -2.11
C GLY A 7 -68.49 18.20 -1.25
N ASP A 8 -67.36 17.73 -1.77
CA ASP A 8 -66.29 17.09 -1.00
C ASP A 8 -65.00 17.93 -1.11
N ASP A 9 -65.12 19.25 -0.93
CA ASP A 9 -63.96 20.13 -0.71
C ASP A 9 -63.96 20.52 0.78
N ALA A 10 -63.50 19.59 1.63
CA ALA A 10 -63.03 20.00 2.95
C ALA A 10 -61.91 21.02 2.71
N PRO A 11 -61.98 22.26 3.26
CA PRO A 11 -60.91 23.21 3.05
C PRO A 11 -59.66 22.59 3.69
N GLU A 12 -58.67 22.25 2.86
CA GLU A 12 -57.34 21.94 3.36
C GLU A 12 -56.94 23.14 4.21
N VAL A 13 -56.92 22.95 5.53
CA VAL A 13 -56.58 24.00 6.48
C VAL A 13 -55.22 24.50 6.02
N LEU A 14 -55.15 25.77 5.60
CA LEU A 14 -53.92 26.39 5.11
C LEU A 14 -52.91 26.40 6.27
N THR A 15 -52.20 25.29 6.44
CA THR A 15 -51.17 25.15 7.45
C THR A 15 -50.01 25.97 6.97
N ARG A 16 -49.62 26.95 7.78
CA ARG A 16 -48.45 27.77 7.48
C ARG A 16 -47.24 26.84 7.34
N GLU A 17 -46.44 27.09 6.31
CA GLU A 17 -45.23 26.33 6.06
C GLU A 17 -44.31 26.34 7.29
N THR A 18 -43.58 25.25 7.50
CA THR A 18 -42.83 24.98 8.73
C THR A 18 -41.83 26.08 9.10
N TRP A 19 -41.24 26.78 8.12
CA TRP A 19 -40.35 27.92 8.33
C TRP A 19 -41.02 29.17 8.92
N MET A 20 -42.36 29.24 8.91
CA MET A 20 -43.14 30.32 9.51
C MET A 20 -43.68 29.98 10.91
N THR A 21 -43.71 28.70 11.29
CA THR A 21 -44.25 28.25 12.59
C THR A 21 -43.18 27.76 13.53
N GLU A 22 -42.07 27.24 13.01
CA GLU A 22 -40.96 26.73 13.81
C GLU A 22 -39.81 27.74 13.79
N LEU A 23 -39.35 28.11 14.99
CA LEU A 23 -38.18 28.96 15.13
C LEU A 23 -36.95 28.19 14.62
N PRO A 24 -36.14 28.76 13.71
CA PRO A 24 -34.92 28.11 13.26
C PRO A 24 -34.03 27.75 14.47
N PRO A 25 -33.34 26.60 14.44
CA PRO A 25 -32.52 26.14 15.56
C PRO A 25 -31.56 27.26 15.99
N GLU A 26 -31.51 27.50 17.32
CA GLU A 26 -30.80 28.59 18.01
C GLU A 26 -29.68 29.19 17.16
N LEU A 27 -30.02 30.26 16.43
CA LEU A 27 -29.06 30.97 15.62
C LEU A 27 -28.19 31.74 16.60
N GLN A 28 -27.09 31.13 17.02
CA GLN A 28 -26.27 31.58 18.15
C GLN A 28 -25.89 33.07 18.05
N HIS A 29 -25.92 33.67 16.85
CA HIS A 29 -25.52 35.05 16.59
C HIS A 29 -26.48 35.75 15.61
N ILE A 30 -27.81 35.70 15.79
CA ILE A 30 -28.69 36.72 15.19
C ILE A 30 -28.13 38.05 15.66
N GLY A 31 -27.59 38.87 14.77
CA GLY A 31 -26.75 40.04 15.09
C GLY A 31 -27.48 41.18 15.83
N LEU A 32 -28.03 40.88 17.00
CA LEU A 32 -28.67 41.70 18.01
C LEU A 32 -27.64 42.34 18.96
N GLY A 33 -26.37 42.02 18.78
CA GLY A 33 -25.23 42.71 19.40
C GLY A 33 -24.41 43.50 18.37
N ALA A 34 -23.54 44.39 18.85
CA ALA A 34 -22.65 45.18 18.01
C ALA A 34 -21.84 44.28 17.06
N ARG A 35 -22.02 44.46 15.75
CA ARG A 35 -21.37 43.64 14.73
C ARG A 35 -19.90 44.04 14.59
N THR A 36 -18.97 43.19 15.04
CA THR A 36 -17.52 43.41 14.87
C THR A 36 -16.96 42.60 13.70
N PHE A 37 -16.01 43.16 12.95
CA PHE A 37 -15.33 42.44 11.86
C PHE A 37 -14.50 41.25 12.38
N LYS A 38 -14.48 40.15 11.61
CA LYS A 38 -13.73 38.95 11.96
C LYS A 38 -12.24 39.15 11.68
N LYS A 39 -11.43 39.31 12.74
CA LYS A 39 -9.99 39.61 12.64
C LYS A 39 -9.13 38.49 12.05
N ARG A 40 -9.65 37.26 11.95
CA ARG A 40 -8.93 36.10 11.40
C ARG A 40 -9.86 35.29 10.49
N SER A 41 -9.33 34.82 9.36
CA SER A 41 -10.03 33.86 8.51
C SER A 41 -10.46 32.65 9.35
N GLY A 42 -11.75 32.31 9.30
CA GLY A 42 -12.30 31.18 10.05
C GLY A 42 -11.76 29.83 9.55
N PRO A 43 -11.92 28.74 10.34
CA PRO A 43 -11.44 27.41 9.99
C PRO A 43 -11.95 27.01 8.60
N GLU A 44 -10.99 26.76 7.72
CA GLU A 44 -11.15 26.84 6.27
C GLU A 44 -11.55 25.47 5.69
N LYS A 45 -12.81 25.36 5.26
CA LYS A 45 -13.27 24.32 4.32
C LYS A 45 -13.91 24.90 3.06
N ALA A 46 -13.88 26.22 2.90
CA ALA A 46 -14.49 26.90 1.77
C ALA A 46 -13.39 27.60 0.97
N ASP A 47 -13.27 27.23 -0.31
CA ASP A 47 -12.29 27.82 -1.22
C ASP A 47 -12.63 29.29 -1.49
N ARG A 48 -11.76 30.19 -1.02
CA ARG A 48 -11.90 31.65 -1.21
C ARG A 48 -11.16 32.17 -2.45
N SER A 49 -10.40 31.30 -3.12
CA SER A 49 -9.55 31.60 -4.29
C SER A 49 -10.30 32.18 -5.49
N ILE A 50 -11.62 31.98 -5.56
CA ILE A 50 -12.47 32.54 -6.63
C ILE A 50 -12.42 34.07 -6.66
N TRP A 51 -12.32 34.72 -5.50
CA TRP A 51 -12.31 36.18 -5.40
C TRP A 51 -11.05 36.75 -4.73
N THR A 52 -10.28 35.94 -3.98
CA THR A 52 -9.06 36.42 -3.30
C THR A 52 -7.81 36.39 -4.17
N ASP A 53 -7.78 35.58 -5.24
CA ASP A 53 -6.58 35.42 -6.05
C ASP A 53 -6.54 36.41 -7.21
N THR A 54 -5.42 37.11 -7.35
CA THR A 54 -5.13 37.90 -8.55
C THR A 54 -4.85 36.98 -9.76
N PRO A 55 -4.99 37.46 -11.01
CA PRO A 55 -4.67 36.66 -12.19
C PRO A 55 -3.25 36.07 -12.19
N ALA A 56 -2.27 36.84 -11.69
CA ALA A 56 -0.88 36.39 -11.55
C ALA A 56 -0.72 35.30 -10.46
N ASP A 57 -1.46 35.41 -9.35
CA ASP A 57 -1.45 34.38 -8.29
C ASP A 57 -2.07 33.06 -8.77
N ARG A 58 -3.11 33.14 -9.59
CA ARG A 58 -3.76 31.96 -10.18
C ARG A 58 -2.80 31.21 -11.10
N GLU A 59 -2.05 31.92 -11.94
CA GLU A 59 -1.07 31.30 -12.83
C GLU A 59 0.08 30.65 -12.05
N ARG A 60 0.61 31.34 -11.04
CA ARG A 60 1.65 30.79 -10.16
C ARG A 60 1.17 29.55 -9.42
N LYS A 61 -0.04 29.56 -8.85
CA LYS A 61 -0.63 28.38 -8.19
C LYS A 61 -0.85 27.22 -9.16
N ALA A 62 -1.26 27.49 -10.41
CA ALA A 62 -1.43 26.47 -11.43
C ALA A 62 -0.11 25.78 -11.84
N ARG A 63 1.01 26.54 -11.90
CA ARG A 63 2.34 25.97 -12.14
C ARG A 63 2.79 25.09 -10.98
N VAL A 64 2.71 25.61 -9.75
CA VAL A 64 3.06 24.86 -8.53
C VAL A 64 2.23 23.59 -8.38
N PHE A 65 0.93 23.65 -8.72
CA PHE A 65 0.06 22.47 -8.70
C PHE A 65 0.51 21.40 -9.70
N ASN A 66 0.89 21.80 -10.93
CA ASN A 66 1.39 20.86 -11.93
C ASN A 66 2.75 20.26 -11.55
N GLU A 67 3.67 21.06 -11.02
CA GLU A 67 4.96 20.59 -10.51
C GLU A 67 4.78 19.61 -9.33
N ASN A 68 3.87 19.94 -8.40
CA ASN A 68 3.53 19.07 -7.28
C ASN A 68 2.85 17.78 -7.75
N ARG A 69 2.01 17.83 -8.78
CA ARG A 69 1.45 16.63 -9.41
C ARG A 69 2.56 15.78 -10.02
N PHE A 70 3.45 16.39 -10.79
CA PHE A 70 4.55 15.69 -11.46
C PHE A 70 5.48 14.99 -10.46
N THR A 71 5.87 15.68 -9.39
CA THR A 71 6.68 15.11 -8.30
C THR A 71 5.93 14.00 -7.55
N PHE A 72 4.62 14.16 -7.33
CA PHE A 72 3.78 13.10 -6.76
C PHE A 72 3.72 11.86 -7.66
N TYR A 73 3.48 12.01 -8.97
CA TYR A 73 3.49 10.88 -9.91
C TYR A 73 4.85 10.19 -9.96
N PHE A 74 5.94 10.96 -9.96
CA PHE A 74 7.31 10.44 -9.97
C PHE A 74 7.63 9.64 -8.69
N THR A 75 7.26 10.17 -7.52
CA THR A 75 7.49 9.49 -6.24
C THR A 75 6.66 8.20 -6.12
N VAL A 76 5.40 8.22 -6.55
CA VAL A 76 4.54 7.03 -6.61
C VAL A 76 5.12 5.98 -7.58
N TYR A 77 5.61 6.41 -8.75
CA TYR A 77 6.22 5.53 -9.73
C TYR A 77 7.50 4.87 -9.20
N ILE A 78 8.40 5.64 -8.58
CA ILE A 78 9.61 5.10 -7.93
C ILE A 78 9.24 4.11 -6.82
N PHE A 79 8.27 4.45 -5.97
CA PHE A 79 7.84 3.56 -4.89
C PHE A 79 7.28 2.24 -5.43
N LEU A 80 6.46 2.30 -6.48
CA LEU A 80 5.91 1.11 -7.13
C LEU A 80 7.02 0.24 -7.75
N HIS A 81 8.01 0.87 -8.40
CA HIS A 81 9.13 0.17 -9.01
C HIS A 81 10.02 -0.53 -7.96
N ILE A 82 10.34 0.15 -6.85
CA ILE A 82 11.10 -0.46 -5.73
C ILE A 82 10.31 -1.62 -5.13
N LYS A 83 9.01 -1.44 -4.89
CA LYS A 83 8.14 -2.49 -4.34
C LYS A 83 8.05 -3.70 -5.28
N PHE A 84 7.97 -3.47 -6.59
CA PHE A 84 7.99 -4.54 -7.59
C PHE A 84 9.33 -5.28 -7.62
N ARG A 85 10.46 -4.56 -7.58
CA ARG A 85 11.81 -5.16 -7.50
C ARG A 85 12.01 -6.00 -6.25
N THR A 86 11.48 -5.57 -5.11
CA THR A 86 11.56 -6.37 -3.86
C THR A 86 10.66 -7.60 -3.86
N LYS A 87 9.53 -7.57 -4.60
CA LYS A 87 8.65 -8.73 -4.79
C LYS A 87 9.29 -9.80 -5.68
N ILE A 88 10.03 -9.41 -6.70
CA ILE A 88 10.86 -10.32 -7.50
C ILE A 88 12.15 -10.57 -6.72
N SER A 89 12.05 -11.37 -5.66
CA SER A 89 13.21 -11.72 -4.85
C SER A 89 14.23 -12.43 -5.73
N SER A 90 15.43 -11.84 -5.88
CA SER A 90 16.60 -12.49 -6.46
C SER A 90 16.79 -13.89 -5.87
N LEU A 91 17.26 -14.84 -6.68
CA LEU A 91 17.51 -16.22 -6.27
C LEU A 91 18.35 -16.31 -4.97
N MET A 92 19.29 -15.37 -4.79
CA MET A 92 20.10 -15.25 -3.57
C MET A 92 19.26 -14.88 -2.33
N ASN A 93 18.27 -13.98 -2.48
CA ASN A 93 17.35 -13.61 -1.41
C ASN A 93 16.42 -14.77 -1.04
N LEU A 94 16.01 -15.59 -2.01
CA LEU A 94 15.23 -16.80 -1.74
C LEU A 94 16.06 -17.83 -0.97
N HIS A 95 17.31 -18.05 -1.37
CA HIS A 95 18.20 -19.00 -0.71
C HIS A 95 18.49 -18.58 0.74
N THR A 96 18.81 -17.31 0.97
CA THR A 96 19.07 -16.78 2.32
C THR A 96 17.83 -16.85 3.21
N LYS A 97 16.63 -16.57 2.70
CA LYS A 97 15.37 -16.75 3.43
C LYS A 97 15.14 -18.21 3.82
N LYS A 98 15.30 -19.15 2.89
CA LYS A 98 15.15 -20.59 3.15
C LYS A 98 16.13 -21.08 4.22
N MET A 99 17.38 -20.62 4.20
CA MET A 99 18.35 -20.96 5.24
C MET A 99 17.95 -20.42 6.61
N LYS A 100 17.40 -19.21 6.67
CA LYS A 100 16.90 -18.61 7.91
C LYS A 100 15.65 -19.32 8.45
N GLU A 101 14.72 -19.71 7.59
CA GLU A 101 13.53 -20.48 7.98
C GLU A 101 13.91 -21.84 8.57
N LYS A 102 14.80 -22.59 7.91
CA LYS A 102 15.34 -23.86 8.43
C LYS A 102 16.05 -23.71 9.77
N ALA A 103 16.75 -22.59 9.98
CA ALA A 103 17.40 -22.31 11.25
C ALA A 103 16.40 -22.03 12.37
N LYS A 104 15.30 -21.31 12.07
CA LYS A 104 14.22 -21.04 13.03
C LYS A 104 13.45 -22.30 13.40
N GLU A 105 13.12 -23.14 12.42
CA GLU A 105 12.44 -24.42 12.66
C GLU A 105 13.24 -25.34 13.60
N LYS A 106 14.58 -25.34 13.47
CA LYS A 106 15.46 -26.07 14.39
C LYS A 106 15.57 -25.42 15.77
N ALA A 107 15.37 -24.11 15.87
CA ALA A 107 15.43 -23.37 17.13
C ALA A 107 14.11 -23.46 17.93
N ASP A 108 12.98 -23.60 17.25
CA ASP A 108 11.66 -23.74 17.89
C ASP A 108 11.44 -25.14 18.50
N GLN A 109 12.24 -26.14 18.12
CA GLN A 109 12.24 -27.43 18.82
C GLN A 109 12.94 -27.28 20.17
N PRO A 110 12.32 -27.69 21.30
CA PRO A 110 12.95 -27.62 22.61
C PRO A 110 14.19 -28.53 22.63
N VAL A 111 15.38 -27.93 22.60
CA VAL A 111 16.65 -28.66 22.61
C VAL A 111 17.01 -29.00 24.06
N GLU A 112 16.74 -30.23 24.46
CA GLU A 112 17.33 -30.80 25.68
C GLU A 112 18.85 -30.96 25.49
N ARG A 113 19.63 -30.74 26.55
CA ARG A 113 21.10 -30.86 26.50
C ARG A 113 21.49 -32.32 26.28
N ARG A 114 21.80 -32.65 25.04
CA ARG A 114 22.37 -33.94 24.63
C ARG A 114 23.84 -34.06 25.09
N PRO A 115 24.30 -35.23 25.57
CA PRO A 115 25.71 -35.47 25.83
C PRO A 115 26.55 -35.40 24.55
N PHE A 116 27.82 -35.02 24.67
CA PHE A 116 28.74 -34.88 23.55
C PHE A 116 28.95 -36.21 22.82
N ASP A 117 28.68 -36.22 21.52
CA ASP A 117 28.91 -37.36 20.63
C ASP A 117 30.02 -37.01 19.64
N ARG A 118 31.13 -37.75 19.70
CA ARG A 118 32.28 -37.52 18.82
C ARG A 118 31.90 -37.61 17.34
N ASP A 119 30.94 -38.44 16.96
CA ASP A 119 30.62 -38.63 15.54
C ASP A 119 29.70 -37.53 14.99
N ALA A 120 28.86 -36.93 15.85
CA ALA A 120 27.91 -35.88 15.48
C ALA A 120 28.44 -34.45 15.75
N ASP A 121 29.19 -34.28 16.84
CA ASP A 121 29.63 -32.96 17.33
C ASP A 121 31.06 -32.64 16.89
N LEU A 122 31.90 -33.65 16.67
CA LEU A 122 33.21 -33.45 16.06
C LEU A 122 33.01 -33.36 14.55
N GLN A 123 33.08 -32.14 14.03
CA GLN A 123 33.11 -31.86 12.59
C GLN A 123 34.45 -32.28 11.98
N VAL A 124 34.81 -33.56 12.13
CA VAL A 124 35.86 -34.16 11.33
C VAL A 124 35.35 -34.17 9.90
N ASN A 125 36.20 -33.82 8.92
CA ASN A 125 35.92 -33.84 7.47
C ASN A 125 35.60 -35.26 6.93
N ARG A 126 34.64 -35.94 7.54
CA ARG A 126 33.94 -37.10 7.02
C ARG A 126 33.07 -36.55 5.92
N PHE A 127 33.62 -36.51 4.71
CA PHE A 127 32.78 -36.41 3.53
C PHE A 127 31.65 -37.40 3.71
N ASP A 128 30.42 -36.89 3.75
CA ASP A 128 29.20 -37.68 3.75
C ASP A 128 29.38 -38.77 2.68
N GLU A 129 29.15 -40.04 3.01
CA GLU A 129 29.53 -41.13 2.13
C GLU A 129 28.86 -40.99 0.76
N ALA A 130 27.64 -40.44 0.75
CA ALA A 130 26.94 -40.02 -0.45
C ALA A 130 27.68 -38.93 -1.24
N GLN A 131 28.26 -37.93 -0.59
CA GLN A 131 29.08 -36.89 -1.24
C GLN A 131 30.38 -37.46 -1.80
N LYS A 132 31.04 -38.37 -1.07
CA LYS A 132 32.25 -39.07 -1.55
C LYS A 132 31.94 -39.90 -2.80
N GLN A 133 30.83 -40.64 -2.79
CA GLN A 133 30.39 -41.42 -3.94
C GLN A 133 29.98 -40.54 -5.13
N ARG A 134 29.33 -39.40 -4.87
CA ARG A 134 29.01 -38.41 -5.93
C ARG A 134 30.27 -37.82 -6.55
N LEU A 135 31.27 -37.48 -5.74
CA LEU A 135 32.56 -36.98 -6.22
C LEU A 135 33.26 -38.01 -7.10
N LEU A 136 33.32 -39.26 -6.63
CA LEU A 136 33.89 -40.39 -7.38
C LEU A 136 33.16 -40.64 -8.71
N LYS A 137 31.82 -40.65 -8.71
CA LYS A 137 31.03 -40.79 -9.94
C LYS A 137 31.27 -39.63 -10.91
N LYS A 138 31.30 -38.40 -10.41
CA LYS A 138 31.58 -37.20 -11.21
C LYS A 138 32.97 -37.26 -11.84
N SER A 139 33.99 -37.74 -11.13
CA SER A 139 35.33 -37.90 -11.69
C SER A 139 35.41 -39.01 -12.74
N GLN A 140 34.69 -40.12 -12.56
CA GLN A 140 34.64 -41.19 -13.55
C GLN A 140 34.00 -40.73 -14.87
N GLU A 141 32.96 -39.91 -14.78
CA GLU A 141 32.26 -39.36 -15.94
C GLU A 141 33.12 -38.37 -16.74
N LEU A 142 34.12 -37.72 -16.15
CA LEU A 142 35.00 -36.78 -16.88
C LEU A 142 35.76 -37.45 -18.03
N ASN A 143 36.08 -38.73 -17.91
CA ASN A 143 36.79 -39.47 -18.96
C ASN A 143 35.92 -39.68 -20.22
N THR A 144 34.60 -39.70 -20.09
CA THR A 144 33.68 -39.88 -21.22
C THR A 144 32.96 -38.60 -21.62
N ARG A 145 32.91 -37.57 -20.77
CA ARG A 145 32.28 -36.27 -21.06
C ARG A 145 32.88 -35.53 -22.24
N PHE A 146 34.16 -35.75 -22.54
CA PHE A 146 34.84 -35.21 -23.72
C PHE A 146 35.20 -36.29 -24.75
N SER A 147 34.70 -37.52 -24.55
CA SER A 147 34.83 -38.55 -25.57
C SER A 147 34.03 -38.14 -26.81
N HIS A 148 34.59 -38.39 -28.00
CA HIS A 148 33.97 -38.01 -29.26
C HIS A 148 32.62 -38.73 -29.43
N SER A 149 31.52 -38.01 -29.18
CA SER A 149 30.19 -38.49 -29.53
C SER A 149 29.93 -38.16 -31.01
N LYS A 150 29.50 -39.14 -31.80
CA LYS A 150 29.16 -38.96 -33.22
C LYS A 150 27.93 -38.06 -33.43
N GLU A 151 27.17 -37.80 -32.37
CA GLU A 151 25.85 -37.15 -32.41
C GLU A 151 25.87 -35.69 -31.92
N ARG A 152 26.82 -35.31 -31.05
CA ARG A 152 26.99 -33.91 -30.61
C ARG A 152 28.47 -33.55 -30.56
N MET A 153 28.88 -32.79 -31.58
CA MET A 153 30.18 -32.13 -31.67
C MET A 153 30.18 -30.94 -30.70
N PHE A 154 30.76 -31.11 -29.52
CA PHE A 154 31.20 -29.96 -28.72
C PHE A 154 32.67 -29.70 -29.06
N LEU A 155 32.88 -29.26 -30.31
CA LEU A 155 33.95 -28.37 -30.77
C LEU A 155 33.49 -27.75 -32.09
#